data_AF-A0A2T7SP99-F1
#
_entry.id   AF-A0A2T7SP99-F1
#
_cell.length_a   1.000
_cell.length_b   1.000
_cell.length_c   1.000
_cell.angle_alpha   90.00
_cell.angle_beta   90.00
_cell.angle_gamma   90.00
#
_symmetry.space_group_name_H-M   'P 1'
#
loop_
_entity.id
_entity.type
_entity.pdbx_description
1 polymer ?
#
loop_
_entity_poly.entity_id
_entity_poly.type
_entity_poly.pdbx_seq_one_letter_code
_entity_poly.pdbx_strand_id
1 'polypeptide(L)' 'MTGPEHYRKAEKLAKIAARYRESSDALALIELAQVHATLAQVAATVEQASNAAIASDINSSTLATWYEATHTATGGDAL' A
#
# COMPACT_ATOMS: atom_id res chain seq x y z
N MET A 1 1.65 -11.72 2.59
CA MET A 1 0.37 -11.02 2.35
C MET A 1 0.67 -9.53 2.43
N THR A 2 0.22 -8.75 1.45
CA THR A 2 0.33 -7.28 1.39
C THR A 2 -0.97 -6.65 1.91
N GLY A 3 -0.94 -5.34 2.21
CA GLY A 3 -2.09 -4.60 2.75
C GLY A 3 -3.42 -4.87 2.05
N PRO A 4 -3.49 -4.87 0.70
CA PRO A 4 -4.71 -5.18 -0.05
C PRO A 4 -5.32 -6.57 0.19
N GLU A 5 -4.53 -7.61 0.44
CA GLU A 5 -5.09 -8.93 0.74
C GLU A 5 -5.72 -8.99 2.14
N HIS A 6 -5.16 -8.25 3.09
CA HIS A 6 -5.73 -8.14 4.43
C HIS A 6 -7.09 -7.41 4.39
N TYR A 7 -7.23 -6.33 3.62
CA TYR A 7 -8.50 -5.64 3.43
C TYR A 7 -9.59 -6.56 2.84
N ARG A 8 -9.28 -7.27 1.74
CA ARG A 8 -10.24 -8.20 1.09
C ARG A 8 -10.68 -9.31 2.03
N LYS A 9 -9.75 -9.81 2.86
CA LYS A 9 -10.06 -10.86 3.83
C LYS A 9 -10.92 -10.34 4.98
N ALA A 10 -10.65 -9.14 5.49
CA ALA A 10 -11.50 -8.47 6.47
C ALA A 10 -12.94 -8.31 5.98
N GLU A 11 -13.13 -7.79 4.76
CA GLU A 11 -14.46 -7.62 4.17
C GLU A 11 -15.20 -8.95 3.98
N LYS A 12 -14.48 -9.99 3.51
CA LYS A 12 -15.08 -11.32 3.34
C LYS A 12 -15.57 -11.87 4.67
N LEU A 13 -14.76 -11.76 5.72
CA LEU A 13 -15.10 -12.25 7.05
C LEU A 13 -16.28 -11.48 7.66
N ALA A 14 -16.29 -10.15 7.54
CA ALA A 14 -17.41 -9.32 7.97
C ALA A 14 -18.73 -9.69 7.24
N LYS A 15 -18.66 -9.93 5.93
CA LYS A 15 -19.83 -10.38 5.12
C LYS A 15 -20.34 -11.76 5.53
N ILE A 16 -19.46 -12.66 5.97
CA ILE A 16 -19.86 -13.98 6.47
C ILE A 16 -20.47 -13.84 7.87
N ALA A 17 -19.84 -13.07 8.76
CA ALA A 17 -20.34 -12.83 10.11
C ALA A 17 -21.75 -12.20 10.11
N ALA A 18 -22.01 -11.27 9.18
CA ALA A 18 -23.32 -10.64 9.03
C ALA A 18 -24.46 -11.64 8.74
N ARG A 19 -24.15 -12.87 8.28
CA ARG A 19 -25.14 -13.94 8.05
C ARG A 19 -25.50 -14.71 9.32
N TYR A 20 -24.74 -14.54 10.41
CA TYR A 20 -24.89 -15.29 11.66
C TYR A 20 -25.06 -14.32 12.83
N ARG A 21 -26.22 -13.69 12.96
CA ARG A 21 -26.38 -12.53 13.86
C ARG A 21 -26.23 -12.83 15.36
N GLU A 22 -26.44 -14.09 15.79
CA GLU A 22 -26.39 -14.49 17.22
C GLU A 22 -25.58 -15.78 17.46
N SER A 23 -24.60 -16.09 16.60
CA SER A 23 -23.69 -17.21 16.82
C SER A 23 -22.37 -16.74 17.44
N SER A 24 -21.80 -17.53 18.35
CA SER A 24 -20.40 -17.36 18.81
C SER A 24 -19.41 -17.37 17.64
N ASP A 25 -19.74 -18.07 16.55
CA ASP A 25 -18.94 -18.08 15.32
C ASP A 25 -18.88 -16.70 14.66
N ALA A 26 -19.94 -15.91 14.79
CA ALA A 26 -20.00 -14.57 14.21
C ALA A 26 -19.10 -13.60 14.96
N LEU A 27 -19.01 -13.73 16.28
CA LEU A 27 -18.04 -12.98 17.09
C LEU A 27 -16.61 -13.32 16.66
N ALA A 28 -16.27 -14.61 16.54
CA ALA A 28 -14.95 -15.04 16.08
C ALA A 28 -14.63 -14.52 14.66
N LEU A 29 -15.61 -14.52 13.75
CA LEU A 29 -15.44 -13.97 12.40
C LEU A 29 -15.27 -12.44 12.40
N ILE A 30 -15.97 -11.71 13.28
CA ILE A 30 -15.80 -10.25 13.45
C ILE A 30 -14.42 -9.94 14.01
N GLU A 31 -13.97 -10.65 15.04
CA GLU A 31 -12.63 -10.48 15.61
C GLU A 31 -11.55 -10.73 14.56
N LEU A 32 -11.67 -11.82 13.78
CA LEU A 32 -10.75 -12.13 12.70
C LEU A 32 -10.77 -11.05 11.60
N ALA A 33 -11.97 -10.52 11.28
CA ALA A 33 -12.10 -9.41 10.34
C ALA A 33 -11.39 -8.14 10.84
N GLN A 34 -11.53 -7.82 12.13
CA GLN A 34 -10.87 -6.67 12.76
C GLN A 34 -9.35 -6.81 12.74
N VAL A 35 -8.80 -8.00 13.06
CA VAL A 35 -7.36 -8.24 12.97
C VAL A 35 -6.85 -8.01 11.55
N HIS A 36 -7.55 -8.54 10.55
CA HIS A 36 -7.19 -8.32 9.15
C HIS A 36 -7.28 -6.82 8.76
N ALA A 37 -8.30 -6.09 9.20
CA ALA A 37 -8.42 -4.66 8.94
C ALA A 37 -7.26 -3.86 9.55
N THR A 38 -6.89 -4.16 10.79
CA THR A 38 -5.77 -3.51 11.48
C THR A 38 -4.44 -3.78 10.77
N LEU A 39 -4.17 -5.03 10.36
CA LEU A 39 -2.97 -5.37 9.61
C LEU A 39 -2.92 -4.63 8.26
N ALA A 40 -4.06 -4.49 7.59
CA ALA A 40 -4.15 -3.73 6.35
C ALA A 40 -3.86 -2.23 6.57
N GLN A 41 -4.42 -1.65 7.65
CA GLN A 41 -4.18 -0.26 8.02
C GLN A 41 -2.70 0.00 8.34
N VAL A 42 -2.06 -0.89 9.11
CA VAL A 42 -0.62 -0.78 9.42
C VAL A 42 0.22 -0.85 8.15
N ALA A 43 -0.09 -1.79 7.24
CA ALA A 43 0.61 -1.89 5.96
C ALA A 43 0.47 -0.60 5.14
N ALA A 44 -0.73 -0.02 5.05
CA ALA A 44 -0.96 1.24 4.35
C ALA A 44 -0.19 2.42 4.97
N THR A 45 -0.15 2.50 6.31
CA THR A 45 0.63 3.53 7.01
C THR A 45 2.13 3.40 6.74
N VAL A 46 2.66 2.17 6.76
CA VAL A 46 4.08 1.92 6.45
C VAL A 46 4.38 2.31 5.01
N GLU A 47 3.54 1.91 4.06
CA GLU A 47 3.70 2.25 2.64
C GLU A 47 3.68 3.78 2.42
N GLN A 48 2.75 4.49 3.08
CA GLN A 48 2.69 5.94 3.01
C GLN A 48 3.95 6.60 3.59
N ALA A 49 4.45 6.11 4.72
CA ALA A 49 5.68 6.62 5.34
C ALA A 49 6.91 6.38 4.45
N SER A 50 7.02 5.19 3.84
CA SER A 50 8.08 4.87 2.89
C SER A 50 8.02 5.78 1.66
N ASN A 51 6.84 5.98 1.08
CA ASN A 51 6.66 6.87 -0.07
C ASN A 51 7.01 8.33 0.26
N ALA A 52 6.64 8.81 1.45
CA ALA A 52 7.00 10.15 1.92
C ALA A 52 8.52 10.30 2.12
N ALA A 53 9.18 9.28 2.67
CA ALA A 53 10.64 9.28 2.83
C ALA A 53 11.36 9.29 1.47
N ILE A 54 10.91 8.46 0.52
CA ILE A 54 11.45 8.44 -0.85
C ILE A 54 11.24 9.80 -1.53
N ALA A 55 10.05 10.39 -1.40
CA ALA A 55 9.76 11.71 -1.98
C ALA A 55 10.62 12.83 -1.35
N SER A 56 10.97 12.71 -0.07
CA SER A 56 11.86 13.65 0.60
C SER A 56 13.33 13.46 0.19
N ASP A 57 13.76 12.24 -0.09
CA ASP A 57 15.13 11.91 -0.52
C ASP A 57 15.36 12.28 -2.00
N ILE A 58 14.33 12.09 -2.84
CA ILE A 58 14.27 12.62 -4.21
C ILE A 58 13.94 14.12 -4.13
N ASN A 59 14.92 14.89 -3.68
CA ASN A 59 14.97 16.33 -3.88
C ASN A 59 14.78 16.63 -5.38
N SER A 60 13.91 17.60 -5.71
CA SER A 60 13.61 18.03 -7.08
C SER A 60 14.85 18.46 -7.88
N SER A 61 15.92 18.93 -7.22
CA SER A 61 17.21 19.21 -7.86
C SER A 61 17.93 17.94 -8.32
N THR A 62 17.81 16.83 -7.57
CA THR A 62 18.35 15.51 -7.94
C THR A 62 17.56 14.93 -9.11
N LEU A 63 16.24 15.10 -9.12
CA LEU A 63 15.40 14.70 -10.24
C LEU A 63 15.72 15.51 -11.50
N ALA A 64 15.89 16.83 -11.38
CA ALA A 64 16.26 17.71 -12.50
C ALA A 64 17.65 17.38 -13.07
N THR A 65 18.65 17.14 -12.21
CA THR A 65 19.99 16.70 -12.65
C THR A 65 19.97 15.32 -13.29
N TRP A 66 19.16 14.38 -12.79
CA TRP A 66 18.93 13.09 -13.46
C TRP A 66 18.25 13.26 -14.81
N TYR A 67 17.24 14.12 -14.91
CA TYR A 67 16.53 14.40 -16.16
C TYR A 67 17.48 15.03 -17.19
N GLU A 68 18.32 15.99 -16.78
CA GLU A 68 19.34 16.60 -17.63
C GLU A 68 20.40 15.57 -18.08
N ALA A 69 20.88 14.71 -17.18
CA ALA A 69 21.85 13.67 -17.52
C ALA A 69 21.31 12.56 -18.44
N THR A 70 19.99 12.34 -18.47
CA THR A 70 19.36 11.25 -19.26
C THR A 70 18.59 11.72 -20.48
N HIS A 71 18.18 12.99 -20.53
CA HIS A 71 17.47 13.62 -21.65
C HIS A 71 18.30 14.68 -22.38
N THR A 72 19.56 14.90 -21.98
CA THR A 72 20.52 15.45 -22.95
C THR A 72 20.60 14.43 -24.07
N ALA A 73 20.08 14.81 -25.24
CA ALA A 73 20.28 14.06 -26.46
C ALA A 73 21.78 13.77 -26.54
N THR A 74 22.13 12.50 -26.38
CA THR A 74 23.39 12.00 -26.90
C THR A 74 23.29 12.31 -28.38
N GLY A 75 23.92 13.43 -28.76
CA GLY A 75 24.08 13.86 -30.13
C GLY A 75 24.84 12.74 -30.83
N GLY A 76 24.08 11.78 -31.34
CA GLY A 76 24.54 10.90 -32.39
C GLY A 76 24.96 11.77 -33.56
N ASP A 77 26.15 11.46 -34.05
CA ASP A 77 26.68 11.82 -35.36
C ASP A 77 26.85 13.31 -35.66
N ALA A 78 28.06 13.81 -35.38
CA ALA A 78 28.73 14.70 -36.33
C ALA A 78 29.95 13.95 -36.88
N LEU A 79 29.87 13.65 -38.18
CA LEU A 79 30.93 13.19 -39.08
C LEU A 79 32.19 14.06 -38.98
#